data_AF-A0AAV5A415-F1
#
_entry.id   AF-A0AAV5A415-F1
#
_cell.length_a   1.000
_cell.length_b   1.000
_cell.length_c   1.000
_cell.angle_alpha   90.00
_cell.angle_beta   90.00
_cell.angle_gamma   90.00
#
_symmetry.space_group_name_H-M   'P 1'
#
loop_
_entity.id
_entity.type
_entity.pdbx_description
1 polymer ?
#
loop_
_entity_poly.entity_id
_entity_poly.type
_entity_poly.pdbx_seq_one_letter_code
_entity_poly.pdbx_strand_id
1 'polypeptide(L)'
;MPVAPLFMFNGPNQPKKLHNEKKGVVATFGFETLMAPGEAEVTLAQLNSAGIIDAILSDDIDCFLFGAKTVLHNVTIKNSPYGEYVHVYSSDVLEQKGFCQEELIFIALLSGGDYDRGLPDCSITTASQLRFLGFGKALQTLQTMEPFEQLLSEWWDELHTELETNTLGALSQKNCKAANNITSSFPPREVIHSYFHPSIFNHAEIEYFSQNLWQNKLEL
;
A
#
# COMPACT_ATOMS: atom_id res chain seq x y z
N MET A 1 1.37 -15.87 -24.21
CA MET A 1 2.52 -15.77 -23.29
C MET A 1 2.18 -16.62 -22.08
N PRO A 2 2.94 -17.66 -21.73
CA PRO A 2 2.60 -18.46 -20.55
C PRO A 2 2.85 -17.61 -19.31
N VAL A 3 1.78 -17.18 -18.65
CA VAL A 3 1.80 -16.58 -17.32
C VAL A 3 1.56 -17.71 -16.34
N ALA A 4 2.32 -17.77 -15.25
CA ALA A 4 2.08 -18.74 -14.19
C ALA A 4 1.39 -18.04 -13.01
N PRO A 5 0.06 -18.16 -12.88
CA PRO A 5 -0.68 -17.38 -11.89
C PRO A 5 -0.53 -17.98 -10.49
N LEU A 6 -0.42 -17.08 -9.51
CA LEU A 6 -0.64 -17.36 -8.09
C LEU A 6 -1.90 -16.61 -7.67
N PHE A 7 -2.87 -17.32 -7.09
CA PHE A 7 -4.06 -16.71 -6.52
C PHE A 7 -3.91 -16.57 -5.01
N MET A 8 -3.87 -15.32 -4.53
CA MET A 8 -3.82 -15.01 -3.11
C MET A 8 -5.24 -14.80 -2.56
N PHE A 9 -5.55 -15.42 -1.42
CA PHE A 9 -6.81 -15.24 -0.72
C PHE A 9 -6.60 -14.59 0.64
N ASN A 10 -7.51 -13.71 1.03
CA ASN A 10 -7.51 -13.10 2.36
C ASN A 10 -7.51 -14.16 3.49
N GLY A 11 -6.85 -13.80 4.58
CA GLY A 11 -6.80 -14.57 5.82
C GLY A 11 -8.15 -14.61 6.56
N PRO A 12 -8.26 -15.49 7.58
CA PRO A 12 -9.53 -15.83 8.23
C PRO A 12 -10.21 -14.67 8.97
N ASN A 13 -9.46 -13.64 9.35
CA ASN A 13 -9.94 -12.50 10.14
C ASN A 13 -10.35 -11.28 9.29
N GLN A 14 -10.30 -11.36 7.96
CA GLN A 14 -10.63 -10.23 7.08
C GLN A 14 -12.12 -10.19 6.71
N PRO A 15 -12.75 -8.99 6.65
CA PRO A 15 -14.19 -8.84 6.42
C PRO A 15 -14.59 -9.18 4.98
N LYS A 16 -13.69 -8.93 4.00
CA LYS A 16 -13.87 -9.28 2.58
C LYS A 16 -13.54 -10.77 2.37
N LYS A 17 -14.41 -11.68 2.83
CA LYS A 17 -14.26 -13.13 2.57
C LYS A 17 -14.52 -13.44 1.10
N LEU A 18 -13.47 -13.82 0.36
CA LEU A 18 -13.67 -14.55 -0.89
C LEU A 18 -14.33 -15.90 -0.55
N HIS A 19 -15.48 -16.17 -1.17
CA HIS A 19 -16.27 -17.37 -0.88
C HIS A 19 -15.45 -18.62 -1.22
N ASN A 20 -15.47 -19.63 -0.33
CA ASN A 20 -14.74 -20.90 -0.48
C ASN A 20 -14.96 -21.59 -1.85
N GLU A 21 -16.09 -21.32 -2.49
CA GLU A 21 -16.43 -21.79 -3.83
C GLU A 21 -15.41 -21.33 -4.90
N LYS A 22 -14.91 -20.09 -4.82
CA LYS A 22 -13.90 -19.58 -5.76
C LYS A 22 -12.52 -20.25 -5.57
N LYS A 23 -12.17 -20.63 -4.33
CA LYS A 23 -10.94 -21.40 -4.03
C LYS A 23 -10.97 -22.77 -4.71
N GLY A 24 -12.11 -23.47 -4.63
CA GLY A 24 -12.28 -24.79 -5.25
C GLY A 24 -12.15 -24.76 -6.78
N VAL A 25 -12.69 -23.72 -7.42
CA VAL A 25 -12.60 -23.56 -8.89
C VAL A 25 -11.15 -23.35 -9.32
N VAL A 26 -10.40 -22.45 -8.68
CA VAL A 26 -8.99 -22.18 -9.04
C VAL A 26 -8.13 -23.44 -8.89
N ALA A 27 -8.30 -24.18 -7.79
CA ALA A 27 -7.58 -25.43 -7.55
C ALA A 27 -7.88 -26.50 -8.62
N THR A 28 -9.10 -26.50 -9.17
CA THR A 28 -9.51 -27.43 -10.24
C THR A 28 -8.73 -27.20 -11.54
N PHE A 29 -8.31 -25.97 -11.81
CA PHE A 29 -7.47 -25.63 -12.97
C PHE A 29 -5.97 -25.88 -12.73
N GLY A 30 -5.58 -26.37 -11.55
CA GLY A 30 -4.18 -26.65 -11.22
C GLY A 30 -3.33 -25.39 -11.01
N PHE A 31 -3.95 -24.25 -10.74
CA PHE A 31 -3.23 -23.01 -10.42
C PHE A 31 -2.79 -22.97 -8.96
N GLU A 32 -1.67 -22.30 -8.71
CA GLU A 32 -1.15 -22.12 -7.35
C GLU A 32 -2.07 -21.20 -6.55
N THR A 33 -2.30 -21.57 -5.29
CA THR A 33 -3.12 -20.78 -4.36
C THR A 33 -2.44 -20.65 -3.02
N LEU A 34 -2.45 -19.45 -2.45
CA LEU A 34 -1.96 -19.19 -1.09
C LEU A 34 -3.02 -18.42 -0.28
N MET A 35 -2.95 -18.58 1.04
CA MET A 35 -3.76 -17.82 1.98
C MET A 35 -2.88 -16.83 2.72
N ALA A 36 -3.23 -15.55 2.65
CA ALA A 36 -2.57 -14.49 3.38
C ALA A 36 -2.79 -14.63 4.90
N PRO A 37 -1.82 -14.24 5.75
CA PRO A 37 -2.03 -14.09 7.19
C PRO A 37 -3.09 -13.02 7.50
N GLY A 38 -3.09 -11.93 6.72
CA GLY A 38 -4.05 -10.84 6.77
C GLY A 38 -4.67 -10.58 5.39
N GLU A 39 -4.32 -9.44 4.80
CA GLU A 39 -4.85 -9.03 3.50
C GLU A 39 -4.02 -9.61 2.35
N ALA A 40 -4.72 -10.00 1.29
CA ALA A 40 -4.09 -10.60 0.11
C ALA A 40 -3.11 -9.64 -0.56
N GLU A 41 -3.48 -8.37 -0.69
CA GLU A 41 -2.64 -7.34 -1.31
C GLU A 41 -1.32 -7.09 -0.57
N VAL A 42 -1.36 -7.07 0.76
CA VAL A 42 -0.17 -6.93 1.62
C VAL A 42 0.77 -8.11 1.37
N THR A 43 0.22 -9.32 1.33
CA THR A 43 1.02 -10.54 1.13
C THR A 43 1.57 -10.61 -0.29
N LEU A 44 0.80 -10.19 -1.28
CA LEU A 44 1.26 -10.08 -2.68
C LEU A 44 2.39 -9.06 -2.80
N ALA A 45 2.27 -7.90 -2.16
CA ALA A 45 3.32 -6.88 -2.10
C ALA A 45 4.60 -7.45 -1.46
N GLN A 46 4.47 -8.21 -0.36
CA GLN A 46 5.58 -8.89 0.28
C GLN A 46 6.29 -9.88 -0.67
N LEU A 47 5.54 -10.78 -1.33
CA LEU A 47 6.09 -11.75 -2.27
C LEU A 47 6.74 -11.08 -3.49
N ASN A 48 6.16 -9.99 -3.98
CA ASN A 48 6.69 -9.24 -5.12
C ASN A 48 7.98 -8.50 -4.74
N SER A 49 8.01 -7.87 -3.56
CA SER A 49 9.20 -7.21 -3.03
C SER A 49 10.36 -8.21 -2.82
N ALA A 50 10.04 -9.41 -2.35
CA ALA A 50 10.98 -10.53 -2.18
C ALA A 50 11.43 -11.19 -3.50
N GLY A 51 10.83 -10.83 -4.65
CA GLY A 51 11.16 -11.41 -5.96
C GLY A 51 10.63 -12.85 -6.17
N ILE A 52 9.65 -13.28 -5.37
CA ILE A 52 9.00 -14.60 -5.50
C ILE A 52 7.96 -14.58 -6.63
N ILE A 53 7.32 -13.42 -6.83
CA ILE A 53 6.44 -13.15 -7.98
C ILE A 53 6.93 -11.89 -8.71
N ASP A 54 6.81 -11.87 -10.03
CA ASP A 54 7.33 -10.77 -10.85
C ASP A 54 6.42 -9.53 -10.85
N ALA A 55 5.11 -9.73 -10.77
CA ALA A 55 4.12 -8.65 -10.79
C ALA A 55 2.81 -9.05 -10.09
N ILE A 56 2.05 -8.05 -9.68
CA ILE A 56 0.74 -8.21 -9.04
C ILE A 56 -0.34 -7.70 -10.00
N LEU A 57 -1.37 -8.50 -10.27
CA LEU A 57 -2.57 -8.03 -10.98
C LEU A 57 -3.61 -7.59 -9.94
N SER A 58 -3.97 -6.30 -9.94
CA SER A 58 -4.97 -5.72 -9.02
C SER A 58 -5.87 -4.70 -9.73
N ASP A 59 -7.06 -4.49 -9.20
CA ASP A 59 -8.00 -3.44 -9.64
C ASP A 59 -7.67 -2.06 -9.02
N ASP A 60 -6.75 -2.03 -8.06
CA ASP A 60 -6.21 -0.84 -7.39
C ASP A 60 -4.67 -0.86 -7.43
N ILE A 61 -4.05 0.10 -6.76
CA ILE A 61 -2.58 0.23 -6.65
C ILE A 61 -2.12 0.27 -5.18
N ASP A 62 -2.97 -0.15 -4.25
CA ASP A 62 -2.73 -0.06 -2.81
C ASP A 62 -1.60 -1.00 -2.36
N CYS A 63 -1.28 -2.02 -3.16
CA CYS A 63 -0.09 -2.84 -3.02
C CYS A 63 1.22 -2.03 -2.89
N PHE A 64 1.32 -0.82 -3.47
CA PHE A 64 2.49 0.05 -3.31
C PHE A 64 2.64 0.62 -1.90
N LEU A 65 1.54 0.76 -1.13
CA LEU A 65 1.58 1.13 0.29
C LEU A 65 2.32 0.08 1.13
N PHE A 66 2.41 -1.15 0.62
CA PHE A 66 3.03 -2.30 1.28
C PHE A 66 4.32 -2.78 0.60
N GLY A 67 4.91 -1.95 -0.27
CA GLY A 67 6.24 -2.19 -0.84
C GLY A 67 6.27 -3.06 -2.10
N ALA A 68 5.16 -3.17 -2.83
CA ALA A 68 5.16 -3.79 -4.16
C ALA A 68 6.11 -3.06 -5.13
N LYS A 69 6.74 -3.81 -6.03
CA LYS A 69 7.65 -3.30 -7.07
C LYS A 69 6.97 -3.12 -8.42
N THR A 70 6.06 -4.04 -8.78
CA THR A 70 5.38 -4.03 -10.08
C THR A 70 3.91 -4.40 -9.93
N VAL A 71 3.02 -3.49 -10.35
CA VAL A 71 1.57 -3.69 -10.35
C VAL A 71 1.02 -3.55 -11.78
N LEU A 72 0.35 -4.60 -12.23
CA LEU A 72 -0.50 -4.64 -13.42
C LEU A 72 -1.89 -4.18 -12.98
N HIS A 73 -2.18 -2.90 -13.17
CA HIS A 73 -3.45 -2.32 -12.80
C HIS A 73 -4.51 -2.64 -13.87
N ASN A 74 -5.51 -3.40 -13.46
CA ASN A 74 -6.62 -3.88 -14.28
C ASN A 74 -7.67 -2.78 -14.49
N VAL A 75 -7.32 -1.78 -15.31
CA VAL A 75 -8.31 -0.81 -15.77
C VAL A 75 -9.09 -1.45 -16.92
N THR A 76 -10.23 -2.06 -16.62
CA THR A 76 -11.07 -2.69 -17.65
C THR A 76 -11.55 -1.63 -18.65
N ILE A 77 -10.86 -1.48 -19.77
CA ILE A 77 -11.28 -0.57 -20.85
C ILE A 77 -12.10 -1.38 -21.85
N LYS A 78 -13.42 -1.34 -21.66
CA LYS A 78 -14.38 -1.93 -22.60
C LYS A 78 -14.19 -1.29 -23.98
N ASN A 79 -14.15 -2.11 -25.03
CA ASN A 79 -14.08 -1.73 -26.44
C ASN A 79 -12.72 -1.20 -26.96
N SER A 80 -11.60 -1.65 -26.38
CA SER A 80 -10.29 -1.45 -27.00
C SER A 80 -10.19 -2.19 -28.34
N PRO A 81 -9.79 -1.52 -29.44
CA PRO A 81 -9.55 -2.19 -30.73
C PRO A 81 -8.30 -3.09 -30.72
N TYR A 82 -7.49 -3.04 -29.65
CA TYR A 82 -6.25 -3.80 -29.48
C TYR A 82 -6.38 -5.01 -28.55
N GLY A 83 -7.60 -5.34 -28.09
CA GLY A 83 -7.84 -6.36 -27.07
C GLY A 83 -7.72 -5.83 -25.64
N GLU A 84 -7.78 -6.74 -24.67
CA GLU A 84 -7.64 -6.44 -23.25
C GLU A 84 -6.19 -6.07 -22.92
N TYR A 85 -6.00 -4.97 -22.19
CA TYR A 85 -4.68 -4.52 -21.73
C TYR A 85 -4.76 -4.05 -20.28
N VAL A 86 -3.60 -4.02 -19.63
CA VAL A 86 -3.40 -3.54 -18.25
C VAL A 86 -2.42 -2.39 -18.26
N HIS A 87 -2.55 -1.49 -17.28
CA HIS A 87 -1.53 -0.47 -17.04
C HIS A 87 -0.43 -1.05 -16.16
N VAL A 88 0.83 -0.84 -16.53
CA VAL A 88 1.97 -1.29 -15.71
C VAL A 88 2.52 -0.12 -14.93
N TYR A 89 2.54 -0.26 -13.61
CA TYR A 89 3.17 0.66 -12.69
C TYR A 89 4.37 -0.02 -12.02
N SER A 90 5.45 0.74 -11.84
CA SER A 90 6.67 0.28 -11.17
C SER A 90 7.05 1.26 -10.06
N SER A 91 7.47 0.72 -8.91
CA SER A 91 7.92 1.50 -7.75
C SER A 91 9.02 2.49 -8.14
N ASP A 92 10.00 2.07 -8.94
CA ASP A 92 11.14 2.92 -9.33
C ASP A 92 10.68 4.19 -10.08
N VAL A 93 9.65 4.06 -10.92
CA VAL A 93 9.07 5.21 -11.66
C VAL A 93 8.25 6.11 -10.73
N LEU A 94 7.56 5.54 -9.73
CA LEU A 94 6.84 6.29 -8.71
C LEU A 94 7.79 7.06 -7.80
N GLU A 95 8.86 6.42 -7.36
CA GLU A 95 9.91 7.01 -6.52
C GLU A 95 10.62 8.17 -7.22
N GLN A 96 10.93 8.05 -8.51
CA GLN A 96 11.47 9.16 -9.32
C GLN A 96 10.53 10.38 -9.36
N LYS A 97 9.22 10.18 -9.12
CA LYS A 97 8.22 11.23 -9.01
C LYS A 97 7.91 11.65 -7.57
N GLY A 98 8.68 11.16 -6.60
CA GLY A 98 8.53 11.47 -5.17
C GLY A 98 7.38 10.70 -4.50
N PHE A 99 7.00 9.53 -5.02
CA PHE A 99 5.99 8.65 -4.43
C PHE A 99 6.65 7.35 -3.94
N CYS A 100 7.55 7.44 -2.96
CA CYS A 100 8.05 6.26 -2.26
C CYS A 100 6.99 5.75 -1.27
N GLN A 101 7.18 4.52 -0.76
CA GLN A 101 6.19 3.84 0.08
C GLN A 101 5.73 4.70 1.28
N GLU A 102 6.68 5.34 1.97
CA GLU A 102 6.39 6.14 3.16
C GLU A 102 5.57 7.38 2.83
N GLU A 103 5.84 7.99 1.68
CA GLU A 103 5.09 9.16 1.21
C GLU A 103 3.71 8.77 0.68
N LEU A 104 3.55 7.58 0.10
CA LEU A 104 2.24 7.03 -0.24
C LEU A 104 1.40 6.75 1.01
N ILE A 105 2.00 6.16 2.05
CA ILE A 105 1.35 5.96 3.36
C ILE A 105 0.94 7.31 3.95
N PHE A 106 1.83 8.31 3.92
CA PHE A 106 1.50 9.67 4.37
C PHE A 106 0.32 10.27 3.60
N ILE A 107 0.27 10.09 2.28
CA ILE A 107 -0.87 10.53 1.48
C ILE A 107 -2.16 9.83 1.94
N ALA A 108 -2.14 8.51 2.13
CA ALA A 108 -3.30 7.75 2.58
C ALA A 108 -3.77 8.17 3.99
N LEU A 109 -2.85 8.46 4.91
CA LEU A 109 -3.17 8.99 6.24
C LEU A 109 -3.88 10.34 6.16
N LEU A 110 -3.53 11.21 5.21
CA LEU A 110 -4.14 12.52 5.07
C LEU A 110 -5.43 12.52 4.24
N SER A 111 -5.45 11.84 3.11
CA SER A 111 -6.60 11.87 2.19
C SER A 111 -7.62 10.76 2.41
N GLY A 112 -7.31 9.81 3.29
CA GLY A 112 -8.09 8.60 3.54
C GLY A 112 -7.62 7.44 2.68
N GLY A 113 -7.82 6.24 3.22
CA GLY A 113 -7.54 4.95 2.60
C GLY A 113 -8.42 3.86 3.22
N ASP A 114 -8.02 2.59 3.10
CA ASP A 114 -8.84 1.46 3.57
C ASP A 114 -8.94 1.38 5.11
N TYR A 115 -8.00 1.97 5.84
CA TYR A 115 -7.95 1.92 7.31
C TYR A 115 -8.58 3.13 8.02
N ASP A 116 -8.70 4.28 7.36
CA ASP A 116 -9.27 5.49 7.95
C ASP A 116 -9.74 6.49 6.88
N ARG A 117 -10.65 7.39 7.25
CA ARG A 117 -11.17 8.43 6.35
C ARG A 117 -10.16 9.56 6.09
N GLY A 118 -9.07 9.61 6.84
CA GLY A 118 -8.03 10.62 6.72
C GLY A 118 -8.38 11.93 7.42
N LEU A 119 -7.50 12.92 7.24
CA LEU A 119 -7.66 14.25 7.82
C LEU A 119 -8.81 14.99 7.10
N PRO A 120 -9.88 15.38 7.81
CA PRO A 120 -10.96 16.14 7.20
C PRO A 120 -10.45 17.44 6.56
N ASP A 121 -11.03 17.79 5.41
CA ASP A 121 -10.61 18.91 4.56
C ASP A 121 -9.20 18.79 3.94
N CYS A 122 -8.51 17.66 4.11
CA CYS A 122 -7.25 17.37 3.41
C CYS A 122 -7.52 16.52 2.16
N SER A 123 -7.37 17.12 0.99
CA SER A 123 -7.55 16.40 -0.28
C SER A 123 -6.31 15.58 -0.64
N ILE A 124 -6.47 14.54 -1.48
CA ILE A 124 -5.33 13.82 -2.07
C ILE A 124 -4.37 14.76 -2.83
N THR A 125 -4.87 15.86 -3.39
CA THR A 125 -4.02 16.86 -4.06
C THR A 125 -3.16 17.62 -3.05
N THR A 126 -3.74 18.02 -1.92
CA THR A 126 -3.02 18.68 -0.81
C THR A 126 -1.97 17.73 -0.22
N ALA A 127 -2.37 16.50 0.12
CA ALA A 127 -1.46 15.49 0.66
C ALA A 127 -0.32 15.16 -0.31
N SER A 128 -0.64 15.03 -1.61
CA SER A 128 0.36 14.84 -2.65
C SER A 128 1.34 16.00 -2.73
N GLN A 129 0.92 17.25 -2.55
CA GLN A 129 1.84 18.40 -2.55
C GLN A 129 2.79 18.33 -1.34
N LEU A 130 2.26 18.04 -0.15
CA LEU A 130 3.02 17.94 1.10
C LEU A 130 4.07 16.82 1.09
N ARG A 131 3.87 15.77 0.27
CA ARG A 131 4.82 14.64 0.14
C ARG A 131 6.25 15.08 -0.15
N PHE A 132 6.42 16.22 -0.84
CA PHE A 132 7.76 16.73 -1.18
C PHE A 132 8.55 17.24 0.03
N LEU A 133 7.88 17.44 1.17
CA LEU A 133 8.51 17.89 2.41
C LEU A 133 9.08 16.74 3.25
N GLY A 134 8.88 15.48 2.86
CA GLY A 134 9.49 14.33 3.53
C GLY A 134 8.78 13.91 4.82
N PHE A 135 7.53 14.33 5.00
CA PHE A 135 6.72 14.00 6.17
C PHE A 135 6.54 12.49 6.32
N GLY A 136 6.31 11.74 5.24
CA GLY A 136 6.17 10.28 5.30
C GLY A 136 7.45 9.59 5.78
N LYS A 137 8.62 9.97 5.23
CA LYS A 137 9.91 9.42 5.68
C LYS A 137 10.23 9.74 7.14
N ALA A 138 9.91 10.97 7.57
CA ALA A 138 10.04 11.34 8.97
C ALA A 138 9.18 10.42 9.86
N LEU A 139 7.91 10.21 9.51
CA LEU A 139 7.01 9.31 10.24
C LEU A 139 7.52 7.87 10.30
N GLN A 140 8.08 7.33 9.22
CA GLN A 140 8.70 6.00 9.21
C GLN A 140 9.86 5.94 10.22
N THR A 141 10.74 6.96 10.22
CA THR A 141 11.86 7.03 11.16
C THR A 141 11.37 7.04 12.61
N LEU A 142 10.32 7.81 12.89
CA LEU A 142 9.72 7.90 14.21
C LEU A 142 9.21 6.56 14.74
N GLN A 143 8.79 5.62 13.88
CA GLN A 143 8.35 4.28 14.31
C GLN A 143 9.40 3.51 15.13
N THR A 144 10.67 3.92 15.03
CA THR A 144 11.82 3.26 15.70
C THR A 144 12.37 4.06 16.87
N MET A 145 11.77 5.20 17.19
CA MET A 145 12.26 6.16 18.19
C MET A 145 11.36 6.20 19.42
N GLU A 146 11.95 6.56 20.57
CA GLU A 146 11.24 6.79 21.82
C GLU A 146 11.64 8.15 22.42
N PRO A 147 10.71 8.91 23.04
CA PRO A 147 9.30 8.57 23.27
C PRO A 147 8.41 8.80 22.04
N PHE A 148 7.80 7.73 21.49
CA PHE A 148 7.06 7.77 20.23
C PHE A 148 5.92 8.81 20.22
N GLU A 149 5.09 8.82 21.25
CA GLU A 149 3.90 9.69 21.32
C GLU A 149 4.25 11.19 21.35
N GLN A 150 5.35 11.55 22.01
CA GLN A 150 5.80 12.95 22.04
C GLN A 150 6.35 13.37 20.68
N LEU A 151 7.22 12.55 20.08
CA LEU A 151 7.80 12.83 18.77
C LEU A 151 6.73 12.87 17.68
N LEU A 152 5.71 12.01 17.79
CA LEU A 152 4.55 12.03 16.91
C LEU A 152 3.78 13.34 17.04
N SER A 153 3.55 13.84 18.26
CA SER A 153 2.91 15.15 18.49
C SER A 153 3.69 16.29 17.85
N GLU A 154 5.03 16.32 18.03
CA GLU A 154 5.89 17.35 17.44
C GLU A 154 5.82 17.32 15.90
N TRP A 155 5.81 16.13 15.31
CA TRP A 155 5.68 15.96 13.87
C TRP A 155 4.33 16.45 13.32
N TRP A 156 3.23 16.28 14.06
CA TRP A 156 1.93 16.84 13.66
C TRP A 156 1.85 18.36 13.84
N ASP A 157 2.53 18.92 14.85
CA ASP A 157 2.61 20.38 15.03
C ASP A 157 3.34 21.03 13.85
N GLU A 158 4.38 20.39 13.32
CA GLU A 158 5.06 20.82 12.09
C GLU A 158 4.12 20.77 10.88
N LEU A 159 3.38 19.68 10.71
CA LEU A 159 2.40 19.57 9.62
C LEU A 159 1.29 20.61 9.72
N HIS A 160 0.75 20.81 10.94
CA HIS A 160 -0.24 21.84 11.22
C HIS A 160 0.28 23.21 10.81
N THR A 161 1.49 23.56 11.25
CA THR A 161 2.13 24.83 10.93
C THR A 161 2.26 25.02 9.43
N GLU A 162 2.69 24.00 8.69
CA GLU A 162 2.82 24.10 7.23
C GLU A 162 1.45 24.20 6.52
N LEU A 163 0.43 23.47 6.97
CA LEU A 163 -0.93 23.62 6.42
C LEU A 163 -1.49 25.02 6.68
N GLU A 164 -1.24 25.61 7.84
CA GLU A 164 -1.75 26.93 8.21
C GLU A 164 -1.00 28.07 7.51
N THR A 165 0.32 27.96 7.41
CA THR A 165 1.19 29.07 7.00
C THR A 165 1.76 28.93 5.60
N ASN A 166 1.91 27.69 5.10
CA ASN A 166 2.58 27.35 3.84
C ASN A 166 3.97 27.99 3.71
N THR A 167 4.73 28.03 4.81
CA THR A 167 6.06 28.67 4.86
C THR A 167 7.12 27.93 4.08
N LEU A 168 7.02 26.60 3.99
CA LEU A 168 7.92 25.77 3.18
C LEU A 168 7.52 25.81 1.71
N GLY A 169 6.30 26.26 1.40
CA GLY A 169 5.86 26.60 0.05
C GLY A 169 5.52 25.39 -0.82
N ALA A 170 5.25 24.23 -0.19
CA ALA A 170 4.85 23.03 -0.93
C ALA A 170 3.44 23.13 -1.49
N LEU A 171 2.54 23.85 -0.80
CA LEU A 171 1.14 23.95 -1.18
C LEU A 171 0.91 25.08 -2.19
N SER A 172 -0.05 24.88 -3.10
CA SER A 172 -0.51 25.96 -3.98
C SER A 172 -1.21 27.09 -3.22
N GLN A 173 -1.81 26.76 -2.07
CA GLN A 173 -2.41 27.69 -1.11
C GLN A 173 -2.44 27.03 0.26
N LYS A 174 -2.40 27.83 1.32
CA LYS A 174 -2.62 27.34 2.69
C LYS A 174 -3.95 26.60 2.83
N ASN A 175 -4.02 25.64 3.74
CA ASN A 175 -5.21 24.87 4.07
C ASN A 175 -5.49 24.91 5.58
N CYS A 176 -5.90 26.09 6.08
CA CYS A 176 -6.24 26.28 7.49
C CYS A 176 -7.42 25.39 7.96
N LYS A 177 -8.29 24.93 7.05
CA LYS A 177 -9.37 24.02 7.43
C LYS A 177 -8.83 22.65 7.83
N ALA A 178 -7.95 22.07 7.01
CA ALA A 178 -7.27 20.83 7.37
C ALA A 178 -6.40 21.00 8.62
N ALA A 179 -5.69 22.12 8.76
CA ALA A 179 -4.90 22.42 9.96
C ALA A 179 -5.76 22.34 11.23
N ASN A 180 -6.92 23.00 11.25
CA ASN A 180 -7.85 22.99 12.39
C ASN A 180 -8.42 21.61 12.74
N ASN A 181 -8.34 20.63 11.83
CA ASN A 181 -8.79 19.27 12.07
C ASN A 181 -7.67 18.35 12.62
N ILE A 182 -6.43 18.83 12.70
CA ILE A 182 -5.35 18.11 13.39
C ILE A 182 -5.58 18.22 14.89
N THR A 183 -5.93 17.09 15.52
CA THR A 183 -6.12 16.97 16.96
C THR A 183 -5.00 16.15 17.57
N SER A 184 -4.89 16.15 18.91
CA SER A 184 -3.92 15.30 19.63
C SER A 184 -4.15 13.79 19.48
N SER A 185 -5.24 13.38 18.82
CA SER A 185 -5.56 11.97 18.55
C SER A 185 -5.46 11.62 17.07
N PHE A 186 -5.13 12.57 16.19
CA PHE A 186 -5.04 12.35 14.76
C PHE A 186 -3.60 12.07 14.35
N PRO A 187 -3.38 11.07 13.49
CA PRO A 187 -4.21 9.93 13.15
C PRO A 187 -4.07 8.89 14.28
N PRO A 188 -5.05 8.00 14.41
CA PRO A 188 -4.99 6.94 15.40
C PRO A 188 -3.74 6.07 15.19
N ARG A 189 -3.06 5.72 16.29
CA ARG A 189 -1.87 4.87 16.27
C ARG A 189 -2.13 3.54 15.57
N GLU A 190 -3.32 3.01 15.70
CA GLU A 190 -3.77 1.78 15.07
C GLU A 190 -3.77 1.88 13.53
N VAL A 191 -4.09 3.05 12.99
CA VAL A 191 -4.07 3.31 11.54
C VAL A 191 -2.64 3.34 11.02
N ILE A 192 -1.74 4.04 11.73
CA ILE A 192 -0.30 4.04 11.43
C ILE A 192 0.24 2.60 11.48
N HIS A 193 -0.09 1.86 12.54
CA HIS A 193 0.34 0.47 12.72
C HIS A 193 -0.17 -0.45 11.59
N SER A 194 -1.38 -0.22 11.08
CA SER A 194 -1.94 -1.03 10.00
C SER A 194 -1.11 -0.94 8.70
N TYR A 195 -0.49 0.22 8.43
CA TYR A 195 0.40 0.38 7.27
C TYR A 195 1.84 -0.08 7.53
N PHE A 196 2.44 0.28 8.67
CA PHE A 196 3.86 0.01 8.93
C PHE A 196 4.14 -1.38 9.52
N HIS A 197 3.15 -2.00 10.15
CA HIS A 197 3.28 -3.30 10.80
C HIS A 197 2.12 -4.24 10.39
N PRO A 198 1.91 -4.48 9.09
CA PRO A 198 0.80 -5.30 8.63
C PRO A 198 1.05 -6.80 8.92
N SER A 199 -0.02 -7.59 8.92
CA SER A 199 0.08 -9.05 9.10
C SER A 199 0.65 -9.73 7.86
N ILE A 200 1.93 -10.12 7.94
CA ILE A 200 2.72 -10.72 6.85
C ILE A 200 3.28 -12.09 7.23
N PHE A 201 3.77 -12.82 6.23
CA PHE A 201 4.53 -14.06 6.48
C PHE A 201 5.86 -13.74 7.16
N ASN A 202 6.30 -14.65 8.02
CA ASN A 202 7.62 -14.54 8.64
C ASN A 202 8.74 -14.96 7.67
N HIS A 203 10.00 -14.75 8.09
CA HIS A 203 11.16 -15.02 7.24
C HIS A 203 11.27 -16.47 6.76
N ALA A 204 10.98 -17.45 7.63
CA ALA A 204 11.06 -18.87 7.29
C ALA A 204 9.98 -19.27 6.26
N GLU A 205 8.79 -18.69 6.36
CA GLU A 205 7.72 -18.88 5.37
C GLU A 205 8.10 -18.30 4.01
N ILE A 206 8.69 -17.10 3.98
CA ILE A 206 9.18 -16.47 2.74
C ILE A 206 10.30 -17.29 2.09
N GLU A 207 11.25 -17.79 2.88
CA GLU A 207 12.31 -18.67 2.38
C GLU A 207 11.75 -20.00 1.84
N TYR A 208 10.73 -20.56 2.52
CA TYR A 208 10.04 -21.74 2.02
C TYR A 208 9.38 -21.48 0.66
N PHE A 209 8.66 -20.36 0.51
CA PHE A 209 8.01 -20.03 -0.77
C PHE A 209 9.00 -19.77 -1.89
N SER A 210 10.11 -19.08 -1.63
CA SER A 210 11.12 -18.80 -2.67
C SER A 210 11.73 -20.09 -3.24
N GLN A 211 11.87 -21.13 -2.41
CA GLN A 211 12.40 -22.41 -2.84
C GLN A 211 11.35 -23.32 -3.46
N ASN A 212 10.12 -23.34 -2.94
CA ASN A 212 9.16 -24.43 -3.20
C ASN A 212 7.94 -24.02 -4.04
N LEU A 213 7.55 -22.73 -4.05
CA LEU A 213 6.26 -22.30 -4.62
C LEU A 213 6.09 -22.69 -6.10
N TRP A 214 7.19 -22.79 -6.83
CA TRP A 214 7.18 -23.05 -8.27
C TRP A 214 7.79 -24.39 -8.68
N GLN A 215 8.17 -25.27 -7.73
CA GLN A 215 8.88 -26.52 -8.02
C GLN A 215 8.05 -27.57 -8.76
N ASN A 216 6.72 -27.56 -8.61
CA ASN A 216 5.85 -28.55 -9.24
C ASN A 216 5.43 -28.19 -10.68
N LYS A 217 6.08 -27.19 -11.31
CA LYS A 217 5.75 -26.79 -12.67
C LYS A 217 6.40 -27.71 -13.68
N LEU A 218 5.56 -28.40 -14.44
CA LEU A 218 5.90 -28.90 -15.76
C LEU A 218 6.47 -27.73 -16.58
N GLU A 219 7.65 -27.93 -17.15
CA GLU A 219 8.16 -27.10 -18.24
C GLU A 219 7.07 -27.07 -19.33
N LEU A 220 6.37 -25.94 -19.46
CA LEU A 220 5.43 -25.68 -20.56
C LEU A 220 6.18 -25.23 -21.80
#